data_AF-A0A2M7YXS2-F1
#
_entry.id   AF-A0A2M7YXS2-F1
#
_cell.length_a   1.000
_cell.length_b   1.000
_cell.length_c   1.000
_cell.angle_alpha   90.00
_cell.angle_beta   90.00
_cell.angle_gamma   90.00
#
_symmetry.space_group_name_H-M   'P 1'
#
loop_
_entity.id
_entity.type
_entity.pdbx_description
1 polymer ?
#
loop_
_entity_poly.entity_id
_entity_poly.type
_entity_poly.pdbx_seq_one_letter_code
_entity_poly.pdbx_strand_id
1 'polypeptide(L)'
;MSSNLKVFVHVPKTAGTSFRTAMEDSFGLEAMAFDYGPDSPKTSPLVRDLVYREDNPERLWSELQAGGVRILSGHVRAERYVRYCDPENIMVFLRDPIQRLVSEFLHFQRHNGYTKGFDDFSHDTAFIDRQLQYLTGCRLHEVGFLGITEQYEDSLRLANEQFGWNLRNLVLNTHRSDLESHYVLKGAEAQEILELNRQDIAFYTEARAELSRRLESICTSMS
;
A
#
# COMPACT_ATOMS: atom_id res chain seq x y z
N MET A 1 1.87 -26.48 4.56
CA MET A 1 1.46 -25.91 3.27
C MET A 1 1.62 -24.42 3.41
N SER A 2 2.42 -23.77 2.56
CA SER A 2 2.56 -22.30 2.60
C SER A 2 1.19 -21.67 2.37
N SER A 3 0.85 -20.66 3.17
CA SER A 3 -0.42 -19.94 3.08
C SER A 3 -0.58 -19.29 1.69
N ASN A 4 -1.75 -19.44 1.06
CA ASN A 4 -2.11 -18.67 -0.14
C ASN A 4 -2.64 -17.26 0.20
N LEU A 5 -3.00 -17.00 1.47
CA LEU A 5 -3.49 -15.71 1.92
C LEU A 5 -2.32 -14.71 2.02
N LYS A 6 -2.46 -13.59 1.32
CA LYS A 6 -1.53 -12.45 1.34
C LYS A 6 -2.18 -11.24 1.97
N VAL A 7 -1.36 -10.37 2.55
CA VAL A 7 -1.80 -9.11 3.14
C VAL A 7 -1.31 -7.97 2.25
N PHE A 8 -2.25 -7.24 1.66
CA PHE A 8 -1.93 -6.01 0.93
C PHE A 8 -2.07 -4.79 1.85
N VAL A 9 -0.94 -4.34 2.38
CA VAL A 9 -0.80 -3.12 3.17
C VAL A 9 -1.03 -1.93 2.23
N HIS A 10 -2.25 -1.42 2.23
CA HIS A 10 -2.66 -0.35 1.33
C HIS A 10 -2.27 0.99 1.94
N VAL A 11 -1.05 1.46 1.63
CA VAL A 11 -0.62 2.80 2.02
C VAL A 11 -1.47 3.85 1.27
N PRO A 12 -2.03 4.86 1.96
CA PRO A 12 -2.81 5.88 1.29
C PRO A 12 -2.01 6.57 0.18
N LYS A 13 -2.67 6.71 -0.98
CA LYS A 13 -2.20 7.48 -2.14
C LYS A 13 -0.99 6.89 -2.91
N THR A 14 -0.79 5.58 -2.81
CA THR A 14 0.27 4.85 -3.53
C THR A 14 -0.29 3.89 -4.60
N ALA A 15 -1.25 4.33 -5.42
CA ALA A 15 -1.94 3.48 -6.42
C ALA A 15 -2.63 2.21 -5.88
N GLY A 16 -2.70 2.01 -4.55
CA GLY A 16 -3.26 0.79 -3.97
C GLY A 16 -4.74 0.56 -4.28
N THR A 17 -5.51 1.58 -4.64
CA THR A 17 -6.89 1.38 -5.12
C THR A 17 -6.91 0.67 -6.47
N SER A 18 -6.05 1.08 -7.41
CA SER A 18 -5.97 0.44 -8.74
C SER A 18 -5.50 -1.00 -8.63
N PHE A 19 -4.47 -1.26 -7.80
CA PHE A 19 -3.96 -2.61 -7.59
C PHE A 19 -4.98 -3.51 -6.89
N ARG A 20 -5.66 -3.02 -5.85
CA ARG A 20 -6.75 -3.73 -5.17
C ARG A 20 -7.88 -4.06 -6.14
N THR A 21 -8.29 -3.13 -6.98
CA THR A 21 -9.34 -3.37 -7.99
C THR A 21 -8.87 -4.39 -9.04
N ALA A 22 -7.61 -4.36 -9.48
CA ALA A 22 -7.08 -5.37 -10.39
C ALA A 22 -7.10 -6.79 -9.78
N MET A 23 -6.80 -6.91 -8.48
CA MET A 23 -6.93 -8.18 -7.75
C MET A 23 -8.38 -8.61 -7.58
N GLU A 24 -9.28 -7.69 -7.22
CA GLU A 24 -10.73 -7.95 -7.10
C GLU A 24 -11.33 -8.44 -8.43
N ASP A 25 -11.00 -7.79 -9.55
CA ASP A 25 -11.44 -8.18 -10.89
C ASP A 25 -10.89 -9.55 -11.32
N SER A 26 -9.68 -9.90 -10.86
CA SER A 26 -9.00 -11.16 -11.24
C SER A 26 -9.44 -12.34 -10.36
N PHE A 27 -9.64 -12.11 -9.07
CA PHE A 27 -9.85 -13.18 -8.09
C PHE A 27 -11.29 -13.32 -7.62
N GLY A 28 -12.15 -12.32 -7.88
CA GLY A 28 -13.49 -12.24 -7.33
C GLY A 28 -13.52 -11.58 -5.95
N LEU A 29 -14.64 -10.94 -5.62
CA LEU A 29 -14.83 -10.25 -4.35
C LEU A 29 -14.81 -11.22 -3.16
N GLU A 30 -15.26 -12.46 -3.35
CA GLU A 30 -15.25 -13.54 -2.37
C GLU A 30 -13.83 -13.97 -1.96
N ALA A 31 -12.84 -13.76 -2.83
CA ALA A 31 -11.43 -14.02 -2.53
C ALA A 31 -10.75 -12.84 -1.81
N MET A 32 -11.49 -11.77 -1.51
CA MET A 32 -10.98 -10.55 -0.88
C MET A 32 -11.59 -10.36 0.51
N ALA A 33 -10.76 -9.94 1.46
CA ALA A 33 -11.18 -9.42 2.75
C ALA A 33 -10.58 -8.03 2.96
N PHE A 34 -11.25 -7.21 3.77
CA PHE A 34 -10.88 -5.81 3.94
C PHE A 34 -10.82 -5.39 5.41
N ASP A 35 -9.74 -4.68 5.78
CA ASP A 35 -9.59 -4.00 7.06
C ASP A 35 -9.39 -2.48 6.86
N TYR A 36 -10.44 -1.70 7.04
CA TYR A 36 -10.38 -0.23 6.95
C TYR A 36 -10.73 0.44 8.29
N GLY A 37 -10.62 -0.27 9.40
CA GLY A 37 -11.04 0.20 10.73
C GLY A 37 -12.45 -0.23 11.12
N PRO A 38 -12.80 -0.18 12.42
CA PRO A 38 -14.05 -0.73 12.95
C PRO A 38 -15.29 -0.03 12.38
N ASP A 39 -15.20 1.30 12.19
CA ASP A 39 -16.30 2.16 11.77
C ASP A 39 -16.45 2.25 10.25
N SER A 40 -15.49 1.71 9.49
CA SER A 40 -15.55 1.73 8.03
C SER A 40 -16.57 0.69 7.53
N PRO A 41 -17.51 1.10 6.66
CA PRO A 41 -18.42 0.15 6.02
C PRO A 41 -17.69 -0.79 5.05
N LYS A 42 -16.46 -0.44 4.65
CA LYS A 42 -15.62 -1.30 3.79
C LYS A 42 -14.99 -2.46 4.55
N THR A 43 -14.93 -2.40 5.88
CA THR A 43 -14.34 -3.48 6.67
C THR A 43 -15.23 -4.72 6.61
N SER A 44 -14.64 -5.85 6.25
CA SER A 44 -15.34 -7.13 6.15
C SER A 44 -15.97 -7.49 7.50
N PRO A 45 -17.20 -8.05 7.54
CA PRO A 45 -17.86 -8.42 8.79
C PRO A 45 -16.98 -9.26 9.70
N LEU A 46 -16.29 -10.26 9.14
CA LEU A 46 -15.42 -11.15 9.89
C LEU A 46 -14.23 -10.43 10.52
N VAL A 47 -13.63 -9.46 9.82
CA VAL A 47 -12.57 -8.60 10.37
C VAL A 47 -13.14 -7.74 11.51
N ARG A 48 -14.33 -7.16 11.32
CA ARG A 48 -14.99 -6.34 12.35
C ARG A 48 -15.23 -7.13 13.62
N ASP A 49 -15.73 -8.35 13.49
CA ASP A 49 -16.05 -9.20 14.63
C ASP A 49 -14.76 -9.71 15.30
N LEU A 50 -13.89 -10.38 14.54
CA LEU A 50 -12.75 -11.07 15.12
C LEU A 50 -11.61 -10.13 15.52
N VAL A 51 -11.34 -9.05 14.79
CA VAL A 51 -10.23 -8.13 15.14
C VAL A 51 -10.69 -7.07 16.13
N TYR A 52 -11.84 -6.45 15.89
CA TYR A 52 -12.24 -5.25 16.65
C TYR A 52 -13.20 -5.51 17.81
N ARG A 53 -13.95 -6.62 17.81
CA ARG A 53 -14.87 -6.96 18.92
C ARG A 53 -14.32 -8.06 19.82
N GLU A 54 -13.71 -9.08 19.23
CA GLU A 54 -13.23 -10.25 19.98
C GLU A 54 -11.72 -10.23 20.28
N ASP A 55 -10.94 -9.33 19.64
CA ASP A 55 -9.47 -9.28 19.74
C ASP A 55 -8.79 -10.65 19.45
N ASN A 56 -9.27 -11.33 18.41
CA ASN A 56 -8.85 -12.65 17.98
C ASN A 56 -8.42 -12.70 16.49
N PRO A 57 -7.33 -12.00 16.13
CA PRO A 57 -6.78 -12.00 14.77
C PRO A 57 -6.22 -13.36 14.31
N GLU A 58 -5.86 -14.27 15.24
CA GLU A 58 -5.44 -15.64 14.90
C GLU A 58 -6.60 -16.45 14.32
N ARG A 59 -7.78 -16.35 14.94
CA ARG A 59 -9.01 -16.94 14.42
C ARG A 59 -9.40 -16.32 13.09
N LEU A 60 -9.24 -15.00 12.93
CA LEU A 60 -9.47 -14.34 11.63
C LEU A 60 -8.61 -15.00 10.55
N TRP A 61 -7.31 -15.14 10.79
CA TRP A 61 -6.39 -15.71 9.81
C TRP A 61 -6.84 -17.11 9.37
N SER A 62 -7.18 -17.96 10.34
CA SER A 62 -7.65 -19.33 10.10
C SER A 62 -8.96 -19.37 9.30
N GLU A 63 -9.92 -18.51 9.66
CA GLU A 63 -11.23 -18.45 8.98
C GLU A 63 -11.12 -17.89 7.56
N LEU A 64 -10.27 -16.88 7.33
CA LEU A 64 -10.00 -16.36 5.98
C LEU A 64 -9.38 -17.43 5.08
N GLN A 65 -8.39 -18.17 5.58
CA GLN A 65 -7.76 -19.27 4.83
C GLN A 65 -8.77 -20.37 4.52
N ALA A 66 -9.57 -20.80 5.50
CA ALA A 66 -10.61 -21.82 5.31
C ALA A 66 -11.71 -21.36 4.33
N GLY A 67 -12.03 -20.07 4.32
CA GLY A 67 -12.96 -19.44 3.40
C GLY A 67 -12.43 -19.23 1.98
N GLY A 68 -11.16 -19.58 1.70
CA GLY A 68 -10.56 -19.41 0.38
C GLY A 68 -10.16 -17.97 0.05
N VAL A 69 -10.06 -17.09 1.05
CA VAL A 69 -9.60 -15.71 0.85
C VAL A 69 -8.14 -15.71 0.44
N ARG A 70 -7.84 -14.95 -0.61
CA ARG A 70 -6.50 -14.82 -1.19
C ARG A 70 -5.81 -13.55 -0.75
N ILE A 71 -6.55 -12.46 -0.58
CA ILE A 71 -6.01 -11.15 -0.22
C ILE A 71 -6.80 -10.53 0.94
N LEU A 72 -6.08 -10.16 2.00
CA LEU A 72 -6.57 -9.24 3.03
C LEU A 72 -5.97 -7.85 2.75
N SER A 73 -6.78 -6.85 2.45
CA SER A 73 -6.31 -5.50 2.10
C SER A 73 -6.87 -4.42 3.02
N GLY A 74 -6.06 -3.42 3.35
CA GLY A 74 -6.53 -2.42 4.31
C GLY A 74 -5.61 -1.24 4.52
N HIS A 75 -6.18 -0.16 5.05
CA HIS A 75 -5.40 0.97 5.57
C HIS A 75 -4.94 0.65 7.00
N VAL A 76 -4.04 -0.32 7.11
CA VAL A 76 -3.55 -0.85 8.38
C VAL A 76 -2.03 -0.95 8.35
N ARG A 77 -1.40 -0.89 9.52
CA ARG A 77 0.04 -1.12 9.64
C ARG A 77 0.35 -2.62 9.49
N ALA A 78 1.50 -2.93 8.88
CA ALA A 78 1.96 -4.29 8.67
C ALA A 78 2.04 -5.08 9.98
N GLU A 79 2.48 -4.45 11.08
CA GLU A 79 2.56 -5.04 12.43
C GLU A 79 1.29 -5.76 12.89
N ARG A 80 0.12 -5.36 12.37
CA ARG A 80 -1.16 -6.01 12.67
C ARG A 80 -1.21 -7.48 12.24
N TYR A 81 -0.57 -7.81 11.12
CA TYR A 81 -0.71 -9.13 10.50
C TYR A 81 0.60 -9.91 10.36
N VAL A 82 1.76 -9.25 10.45
CA VAL A 82 3.09 -9.92 10.35
C VAL A 82 3.34 -10.99 11.42
N ARG A 83 2.53 -11.05 12.49
CA ARG A 83 2.60 -12.14 13.50
C ARG A 83 1.88 -13.40 13.06
N TYR A 84 0.97 -13.29 12.10
CA TYR A 84 0.10 -14.38 11.63
C TYR A 84 0.45 -14.85 10.21
N CYS A 85 1.32 -14.11 9.51
CA CYS A 85 1.81 -14.46 8.20
C CYS A 85 3.30 -14.21 8.07
N ASP A 86 3.97 -15.03 7.27
CA ASP A 86 5.35 -14.77 6.88
C ASP A 86 5.46 -13.41 6.18
N PRO A 87 6.54 -12.64 6.38
CA PRO A 87 6.76 -11.37 5.66
C PRO A 87 6.66 -11.49 4.14
N GLU A 88 6.97 -12.66 3.57
CA GLU A 88 6.81 -13.01 2.15
C GLU A 88 5.34 -12.99 1.65
N ASN A 89 4.38 -12.90 2.56
CA ASN A 89 2.97 -12.71 2.25
C ASN A 89 2.51 -11.26 2.38
N ILE A 90 3.39 -10.35 2.79
CA ILE A 90 3.12 -8.91 2.79
C ILE A 90 3.36 -8.35 1.39
N MET A 91 2.39 -7.56 0.94
CA MET A 91 2.41 -6.84 -0.32
C MET A 91 2.23 -5.37 -0.02
N VAL A 92 2.98 -4.50 -0.70
CA VAL A 92 2.88 -3.05 -0.53
C VAL A 92 3.14 -2.32 -1.84
N PHE A 93 2.49 -1.17 -2.01
CA PHE A 93 2.87 -0.17 -3.00
C PHE A 93 3.33 1.09 -2.31
N LEU A 94 4.41 1.67 -2.82
CA LEU A 94 4.97 2.94 -2.38
C LEU A 94 4.88 3.98 -3.50
N ARG A 95 5.15 5.23 -3.16
CA ARG A 95 5.19 6.39 -4.07
C ARG A 95 6.28 7.34 -3.58
N ASP A 96 6.74 8.25 -4.44
CA ASP A 96 7.54 9.39 -4.00
C ASP A 96 6.90 10.04 -2.75
N PRO A 97 7.62 10.16 -1.61
CA PRO A 97 7.03 10.60 -0.35
C PRO A 97 6.36 11.97 -0.42
N ILE A 98 6.94 12.90 -1.18
CA ILE A 98 6.43 14.26 -1.32
C ILE A 98 5.19 14.26 -2.22
N GLN A 99 5.23 13.57 -3.36
CA GLN A 99 4.05 13.46 -4.22
C GLN A 99 2.90 12.71 -3.53
N ARG A 100 3.22 11.72 -2.69
CA ARG A 100 2.25 11.01 -1.84
C ARG A 100 1.60 11.96 -0.82
N LEU A 101 2.41 12.76 -0.12
CA LEU A 101 1.93 13.77 0.84
C LEU A 101 1.00 14.79 0.19
N VAL A 102 1.41 15.35 -0.96
CA VAL A 102 0.59 16.30 -1.73
C VAL A 102 -0.71 15.65 -2.21
N SER A 103 -0.65 14.44 -2.77
CA SER A 103 -1.84 13.72 -3.22
C SER A 103 -2.82 13.44 -2.07
N GLU A 104 -2.31 13.21 -0.86
CA GLU A 104 -3.13 13.02 0.33
C GLU A 104 -3.77 14.33 0.80
N PHE A 105 -3.00 15.41 0.89
CA PHE A 105 -3.54 16.74 1.18
C PHE A 105 -4.68 17.12 0.24
N LEU A 106 -4.47 17.01 -1.07
CA LEU A 106 -5.50 17.30 -2.08
C LEU A 106 -6.70 16.35 -1.98
N HIS A 107 -6.51 15.13 -1.48
CA HIS A 107 -7.62 14.21 -1.21
C HIS A 107 -8.44 14.68 0.00
N PHE A 108 -7.77 15.07 1.08
CA PHE A 108 -8.41 15.57 2.29
C PHE A 108 -9.19 16.86 2.06
N GLN A 109 -8.66 17.79 1.25
CA GLN A 109 -9.38 19.00 0.87
C GLN A 109 -10.66 18.70 0.10
N ARG A 110 -10.61 17.74 -0.84
CA ARG A 110 -11.75 17.42 -1.71
C ARG A 110 -12.83 16.57 -1.03
N HIS A 111 -12.43 15.62 -0.18
CA HIS A 111 -13.33 14.55 0.27
C HIS A 111 -13.51 14.49 1.79
N ASN A 112 -12.64 15.13 2.56
CA ASN A 112 -12.65 15.03 4.03
C ASN A 112 -12.91 16.38 4.71
N GLY A 113 -13.21 17.44 3.93
CA GLY A 113 -13.52 18.76 4.46
C GLY A 113 -12.33 19.45 5.14
N TYR A 114 -11.09 19.11 4.77
CA TYR A 114 -9.92 19.76 5.33
C TYR A 114 -9.80 21.19 4.82
N THR A 115 -9.81 22.17 5.74
CA THR A 115 -9.85 23.60 5.41
C THR A 115 -8.53 24.33 5.62
N LYS A 116 -7.56 23.71 6.29
CA LYS A 116 -6.25 24.32 6.55
C LYS A 116 -5.31 24.23 5.33
N GLY A 117 -4.19 24.93 5.40
CA GLY A 117 -3.20 24.99 4.32
C GLY A 117 -2.39 23.70 4.20
N PHE A 118 -1.61 23.61 3.10
CA PHE A 118 -0.66 22.51 2.91
C PHE A 118 0.42 22.50 4.01
N ASP A 119 0.86 23.67 4.46
CA ASP A 119 1.83 23.82 5.53
C ASP A 119 1.38 23.14 6.84
N ASP A 120 0.15 23.41 7.30
CA ASP A 120 -0.43 22.71 8.47
C ASP A 120 -0.46 21.19 8.26
N PHE A 121 -0.76 20.75 7.03
CA PHE A 121 -0.88 19.33 6.71
C PHE A 121 0.48 18.63 6.67
N SER A 122 1.51 19.28 6.13
CA SER A 122 2.87 18.71 6.04
C SER A 122 3.58 18.63 7.39
N HIS A 123 3.14 19.41 8.37
CA HIS A 123 3.69 19.42 9.74
C HIS A 123 2.94 18.52 10.71
N ASP A 124 1.82 17.92 10.30
CA ASP A 124 1.12 16.95 11.13
C ASP A 124 1.89 15.62 11.15
N THR A 125 2.27 15.18 12.35
CA THR A 125 2.96 13.91 12.61
C THR A 125 2.26 12.67 12.03
N ALA A 126 0.94 12.73 11.79
CA ALA A 126 0.20 11.65 11.15
C ALA A 126 0.54 11.49 9.64
N PHE A 127 1.08 12.53 9.00
CA PHE A 127 1.39 12.55 7.57
C PHE A 127 2.89 12.54 7.25
N ILE A 128 3.74 12.76 8.27
CA ILE A 128 5.20 12.69 8.19
C ILE A 128 5.68 11.23 8.20
N ASP A 129 6.63 10.88 7.32
CA ASP A 129 7.21 9.53 7.22
C ASP A 129 6.13 8.43 7.13
N ARG A 130 5.04 8.75 6.42
CA ARG A 130 3.79 7.98 6.47
C ARG A 130 3.94 6.56 5.91
N GLN A 131 4.78 6.35 4.90
CA GLN A 131 4.92 5.03 4.30
C GLN A 131 5.62 4.05 5.27
N LEU A 132 6.64 4.52 5.98
CA LEU A 132 7.29 3.78 7.07
C LEU A 132 6.32 3.50 8.23
N GLN A 133 5.44 4.46 8.59
CA GLN A 133 4.42 4.19 9.61
C GLN A 133 3.54 2.99 9.24
N TYR A 134 3.19 2.82 7.96
CA TYR A 134 2.40 1.68 7.50
C TYR A 134 3.20 0.37 7.43
N LEU A 135 4.50 0.43 7.21
CA LEU A 135 5.36 -0.76 7.18
C LEU A 135 6.03 -1.07 8.53
N THR A 136 5.65 -0.38 9.60
CA THR A 136 6.12 -0.70 10.96
C THR A 136 5.90 -2.19 11.25
N GLY A 137 6.95 -2.85 11.75
CA GLY A 137 6.96 -4.29 12.02
C GLY A 137 7.37 -5.20 10.86
N CYS A 138 7.69 -4.65 9.68
CA CYS A 138 8.17 -5.41 8.52
C CYS A 138 9.30 -4.68 7.80
N ARG A 139 10.42 -5.36 7.52
CA ARG A 139 11.51 -4.73 6.77
C ARG A 139 11.23 -4.81 5.27
N LEU A 140 11.69 -3.80 4.53
CA LEU A 140 11.49 -3.71 3.08
C LEU A 140 11.92 -4.97 2.32
N HIS A 141 13.08 -5.54 2.65
CA HIS A 141 13.61 -6.72 1.97
C HIS A 141 12.86 -8.01 2.32
N GLU A 142 12.05 -8.00 3.40
CA GLU A 142 11.27 -9.16 3.83
C GLU A 142 9.89 -9.20 3.15
N VAL A 143 9.41 -8.07 2.59
CA VAL A 143 8.10 -8.05 1.94
C VAL A 143 8.09 -8.92 0.69
N GLY A 144 7.07 -9.77 0.59
CA GLY A 144 6.83 -10.62 -0.56
C GLY A 144 6.70 -9.84 -1.86
N PHE A 145 6.00 -8.71 -1.84
CA PHE A 145 5.81 -7.87 -3.01
C PHE A 145 5.98 -6.39 -2.69
N LEU A 146 6.71 -5.70 -3.56
CA LEU A 146 6.96 -4.27 -3.52
C LEU A 146 6.65 -3.66 -4.89
N GLY A 147 5.66 -2.77 -4.93
CA GLY A 147 5.35 -1.96 -6.09
C GLY A 147 5.70 -0.49 -5.89
N ILE A 148 5.98 0.20 -7.00
CA ILE A 148 6.22 1.65 -7.03
C ILE A 148 5.18 2.29 -7.95
N THR A 149 4.49 3.31 -7.44
CA THR A 149 3.39 3.99 -8.15
C THR A 149 3.84 4.57 -9.49
N GLU A 150 5.03 5.15 -9.54
CA GLU A 150 5.65 5.75 -10.72
C GLU A 150 6.08 4.69 -11.75
N GLN A 151 6.17 3.42 -11.35
CA GLN A 151 6.50 2.27 -12.18
C GLN A 151 5.38 1.22 -12.09
N TYR A 152 4.12 1.68 -12.12
CA TYR A 152 2.95 0.82 -11.85
C TYR A 152 2.86 -0.37 -12.82
N GLU A 153 3.10 -0.15 -14.11
CA GLU A 153 3.03 -1.22 -15.12
C GLU A 153 4.08 -2.30 -14.89
N ASP A 154 5.32 -1.90 -14.60
CA ASP A 154 6.40 -2.83 -14.27
C ASP A 154 6.14 -3.55 -12.94
N SER A 155 5.59 -2.84 -11.96
CA SER A 155 5.19 -3.42 -10.66
C SER A 155 4.08 -4.46 -10.84
N LEU A 156 3.13 -4.21 -11.74
CA LEU A 156 2.06 -5.15 -12.06
C LEU A 156 2.59 -6.38 -12.80
N ARG A 157 3.52 -6.18 -13.74
CA ARG A 157 4.23 -7.28 -14.42
C ARG A 157 4.97 -8.15 -13.40
N LEU A 158 5.71 -7.55 -12.47
CA LEU A 158 6.38 -8.25 -11.38
C LEU A 158 5.39 -9.11 -10.57
N ALA A 159 4.23 -8.57 -10.18
CA ALA A 159 3.22 -9.33 -9.44
C ALA A 159 2.69 -10.55 -10.23
N ASN A 160 2.41 -10.36 -11.52
CA ASN A 160 1.91 -11.42 -12.39
C ASN A 160 2.92 -12.56 -12.53
N GLU A 161 4.18 -12.23 -12.81
CA GLU A 161 5.26 -13.21 -12.96
C GLU A 161 5.56 -13.94 -11.63
N GLN A 162 5.71 -13.18 -10.54
CA GLN A 162 6.10 -13.74 -9.24
C GLN A 162 5.03 -14.68 -8.66
N PHE A 163 3.75 -14.39 -8.87
CA PHE A 163 2.67 -15.14 -8.26
C PHE A 163 1.85 -15.98 -9.25
N GLY A 164 2.22 -15.99 -10.53
CA GLY A 164 1.43 -16.64 -11.59
C GLY A 164 0.04 -16.04 -11.73
N TRP A 165 -0.10 -14.73 -11.53
CA TRP A 165 -1.38 -14.02 -11.62
C TRP A 165 -1.60 -13.45 -13.03
N ASN A 166 -2.83 -13.02 -13.30
CA ASN A 166 -3.21 -12.34 -14.54
C ASN A 166 -3.99 -11.07 -14.23
N LEU A 167 -3.36 -10.18 -13.47
CA LEU A 167 -3.88 -8.87 -13.13
C LEU A 167 -3.82 -7.96 -14.36
N ARG A 168 -4.94 -7.34 -14.70
CA ARG A 168 -5.02 -6.39 -15.82
C ARG A 168 -4.52 -5.03 -15.40
N ASN A 169 -3.79 -4.36 -16.30
CA ASN A 169 -3.47 -2.94 -16.11
C ASN A 169 -4.74 -2.12 -16.30
N LEU A 170 -5.41 -1.82 -15.18
CA LEU A 170 -6.55 -0.93 -15.17
C LEU A 170 -6.02 0.50 -15.24
N VAL A 171 -6.18 1.16 -16.38
CA VAL A 171 -5.89 2.59 -16.56
C VAL A 171 -6.95 3.40 -15.80
N LEU A 172 -6.89 3.33 -14.47
CA LEU A 172 -7.79 4.05 -13.58
C LEU A 172 -7.15 5.39 -13.24
N ASN A 173 -7.68 6.47 -13.83
CA ASN A 173 -7.39 7.88 -13.52
C ASN A 173 -6.14 8.51 -14.17
N THR A 174 -5.93 8.35 -15.49
CA THR A 174 -4.98 9.18 -16.27
C THR A 174 -5.22 10.69 -16.11
N HIS A 175 -6.45 11.14 -15.85
CA HIS A 175 -6.74 12.56 -15.63
C HIS A 175 -6.36 13.11 -14.24
N ARG A 176 -6.03 12.27 -13.24
CA ARG A 176 -5.62 12.76 -11.90
C ARG A 176 -4.12 13.01 -11.80
N SER A 177 -3.30 12.23 -12.51
CA SER A 177 -1.85 12.44 -12.56
C SER A 177 -1.49 13.81 -13.15
N ASP A 178 -2.31 14.33 -14.06
CA ASP A 178 -2.08 15.63 -14.70
C ASP A 178 -2.35 16.82 -13.75
N LEU A 179 -3.26 16.67 -12.78
CA LEU A 179 -3.54 17.68 -11.74
C LEU A 179 -2.61 17.56 -10.53
N GLU A 180 -2.14 16.35 -10.23
CA GLU A 180 -1.09 16.07 -9.23
C GLU A 180 0.31 16.18 -9.84
N SER A 181 0.43 16.64 -11.10
CA SER A 181 1.67 16.70 -11.85
C SER A 181 2.66 17.64 -11.15
N HIS A 182 3.72 17.02 -10.64
CA HIS A 182 4.89 17.66 -10.04
C HIS A 182 4.56 18.91 -9.22
N TYR A 183 3.91 18.73 -8.07
CA TYR A 183 3.95 19.80 -7.09
C TYR A 183 5.41 20.03 -6.69
N VAL A 184 5.99 21.10 -7.23
CA VAL A 184 7.39 21.48 -6.98
C VAL A 184 7.39 22.37 -5.76
N LEU A 185 7.78 21.80 -4.62
CA LEU A 185 8.15 22.58 -3.46
C LEU A 185 9.36 23.46 -3.82
N LYS A 186 9.29 24.76 -3.52
CA LYS A 186 10.37 25.73 -3.79
C LYS A 186 10.71 26.50 -2.52
N GLY A 187 11.99 26.82 -2.34
CA GLY A 187 12.45 27.67 -1.22
C GLY A 187 12.71 26.91 0.08
N ALA A 188 12.77 27.64 1.19
CA ALA A 188 13.13 27.10 2.52
C ALA A 188 12.09 26.09 3.06
N GLU A 189 10.80 26.36 2.83
CA GLU A 189 9.69 25.45 3.20
C GLU A 189 9.84 24.07 2.55
N ALA A 190 10.43 24.00 1.34
CA ALA A 190 10.71 22.73 0.68
C ALA A 190 11.74 21.90 1.45
N GLN A 191 12.79 22.53 1.97
CA GLN A 191 13.86 21.84 2.70
C GLN A 191 13.35 21.29 4.03
N GLU A 192 12.51 22.04 4.73
CA GLU A 192 11.90 21.60 5.98
C GLU A 192 11.01 20.37 5.76
N ILE A 193 10.13 20.39 4.76
CA ILE A 193 9.25 19.24 4.47
C ILE A 193 10.07 18.00 4.04
N LEU A 194 11.16 18.19 3.30
CA LEU A 194 12.09 17.12 2.95
C LEU A 194 12.76 16.54 4.20
N GLU A 195 13.20 17.38 5.14
CA GLU A 195 13.82 16.92 6.39
C GLU A 195 12.82 16.19 7.30
N LEU A 196 11.58 16.69 7.40
CA LEU A 196 10.52 16.01 8.13
C LEU A 196 10.28 14.60 7.57
N ASN A 197 10.32 14.43 6.25
CA ASN A 197 10.07 13.15 5.57
C ASN A 197 11.36 12.40 5.19
N ARG A 198 12.49 12.72 5.82
CA ARG A 198 13.80 12.18 5.42
C ARG A 198 13.88 10.67 5.50
N GLN A 199 13.16 10.04 6.45
CA GLN A 199 13.20 8.60 6.62
C GLN A 199 12.43 7.92 5.50
N ASP A 200 11.24 8.42 5.17
CA ASP A 200 10.46 7.93 4.03
C ASP A 200 11.21 8.14 2.70
N ILE A 201 11.97 9.23 2.55
CA ILE A 201 12.79 9.50 1.36
C ILE A 201 13.92 8.48 1.20
N ALA A 202 14.66 8.22 2.28
CA ALA A 202 15.69 7.19 2.30
C ALA A 202 15.08 5.80 2.01
N PHE A 203 13.99 5.48 2.69
CA PHE A 203 13.24 4.23 2.52
C PHE A 203 12.74 4.03 1.09
N TYR A 204 12.17 5.07 0.48
CA TYR A 204 11.69 5.04 -0.89
C TYR A 204 12.83 4.85 -1.89
N THR A 205 14.00 5.44 -1.62
CA THR A 205 15.20 5.25 -2.44
C THR A 205 15.65 3.79 -2.44
N GLU A 206 15.68 3.16 -1.26
CA GLU A 206 15.96 1.73 -1.11
C GLU A 206 14.91 0.87 -1.83
N ALA A 207 13.62 1.23 -1.70
CA ALA A 207 12.52 0.52 -2.33
C ALA A 207 12.61 0.53 -3.85
N ARG A 208 13.00 1.66 -4.46
CA ARG A 208 13.22 1.72 -5.90
C ARG A 208 14.36 0.81 -6.34
N ALA A 209 15.47 0.82 -5.61
CA ALA A 209 16.61 -0.05 -5.91
C ALA A 209 16.26 -1.54 -5.75
N GLU A 210 15.44 -1.88 -4.76
CA GLU A 210 14.92 -3.24 -4.56
C GLU A 210 13.99 -3.66 -5.71
N LEU A 211 13.05 -2.80 -6.13
CA LEU A 211 12.19 -3.09 -7.28
C LEU A 211 13.01 -3.35 -8.55
N SER A 212 14.01 -2.51 -8.85
CA SER A 212 14.89 -2.72 -10.01
C SER A 212 15.58 -4.08 -9.97
N ARG A 213 16.14 -4.48 -8.81
CA ARG A 213 16.76 -5.80 -8.63
C ARG A 213 15.78 -6.95 -8.86
N ARG A 214 14.55 -6.84 -8.36
CA ARG A 214 13.50 -7.87 -8.56
C ARG A 214 13.11 -8.00 -10.03
N LEU A 215 12.97 -6.88 -10.73
CA LEU A 215 12.65 -6.87 -12.17
C LEU A 215 13.78 -7.51 -13.01
N GLU A 216 15.03 -7.17 -12.72
CA GLU A 216 16.21 -7.76 -13.40
C GLU A 216 16.30 -9.27 -13.22
N SER A 217 16.02 -9.77 -12.00
CA SER A 217 16.01 -11.20 -11.69
C SER A 217 14.98 -11.96 -12.52
N ILE A 218 13.82 -11.37 -12.79
CA ILE A 218 12.78 -12.01 -13.60
C ILE A 218 13.17 -12.02 -15.08
N CYS A 219 13.71 -10.92 -15.60
CA CYS A 219 14.20 -10.87 -16.98
C CYS A 219 15.27 -11.94 -17.26
N THR A 220 16.18 -12.16 -16.32
CA THR A 220 17.25 -13.17 -16.47
C THR A 220 16.71 -14.60 -16.38
N SER A 221 15.66 -14.84 -15.59
CA SER A 221 15.01 -16.16 -15.49
C SER A 221 14.21 -16.57 -16.74
N MET A 222 13.87 -15.59 -17.61
CA MET A 222 13.15 -15.80 -18.86
C MET A 222 14.06 -15.95 -20.09
N SER A 223 15.38 -15.79 -19.92
CA SER A 223 16.40 -15.86 -20.98
C SER A 223 16.97 -17.28 -21.09
#